data_AF-A0A368JIW3-F1
#
_entry.id   AF-A0A368JIW3-F1
#
_cell.length_a   1.000
_cell.length_b   1.000
_cell.length_c   1.000
_cell.angle_alpha   90.00
_cell.angle_beta   90.00
_cell.angle_gamma   90.00
#
_symmetry.space_group_name_H-M   'P 1'
#
loop_
_entity.id
_entity.type
_entity.pdbx_description
1 polymer ?
#
loop_
_entity_poly.entity_id
_entity_poly.type
_entity_poly.pdbx_seq_one_letter_code
_entity_poly.pdbx_strand_id
1 'polypeptide(L)'
;MNAQSDFTPPDPLPTPLDSFVNHLRDLLGPEVIARLRQNPNLALPYADEDSTDGDWLRRGLQTILSSDDLETVGSRARDLPLTISRPLQQQIENLRWEQLEQQQALTLALEQKQTAETGREQAEIEVFRLRKERAAMLPAAEFVRLFFSTAAETGIRNLLIEATESPTPDLNGFLAAFVGGWTALRALETTLNESPQDAVRQYHQALTDLLSALTGLYIPQRRALLDKVAQWASNHFEDFVFVSPEETRQVDPALHNVQGLGGNTVREGRSFAVIRRQSRTVVIYADIVTE
;
A
#
# COMPACT_ATOMS: atom_id res chain seq x y z
N MET A 1 60.75 -0.06 52.82
CA MET A 1 59.86 1.02 53.31
C MET A 1 58.65 0.33 53.92
N ASN A 2 58.54 0.39 55.24
CA ASN A 2 57.42 -0.16 56.00
C ASN A 2 56.25 0.82 55.90
N ALA A 3 55.10 0.36 55.38
CA ALA A 3 53.84 1.08 55.51
C ALA A 3 53.13 0.52 56.75
N GLN A 4 53.12 1.30 57.83
CA GLN A 4 52.24 1.06 58.98
C GLN A 4 50.80 1.24 58.49
N SER A 5 49.99 0.19 58.60
CA SER A 5 48.55 0.24 58.40
C SER A 5 47.91 0.79 59.68
N ASP A 6 47.44 2.04 59.63
CA ASP A 6 46.56 2.61 60.66
C ASP A 6 45.26 1.80 60.66
N PHE A 7 45.07 1.01 61.70
CA PHE A 7 43.83 0.27 61.94
C PHE A 7 42.90 1.18 62.76
N THR A 8 42.11 2.02 62.08
CA THR A 8 40.95 2.66 62.72
C THR A 8 39.92 1.56 63.03
N PRO A 9 39.48 1.40 64.29
CA PRO A 9 38.41 0.47 64.61
C PRO A 9 37.14 0.87 63.83
N PRO A 10 36.37 -0.09 63.30
CA PRO A 10 35.13 0.23 62.60
C PRO A 10 34.18 0.94 63.56
N ASP A 11 33.55 2.03 63.10
CA ASP A 11 32.49 2.72 63.83
C ASP A 11 31.44 1.69 64.32
N PRO A 12 30.95 1.81 65.56
CA PRO A 12 29.96 0.89 66.09
C PRO A 12 28.75 0.84 65.16
N LEU A 13 28.30 -0.37 64.83
CA LEU A 13 27.14 -0.57 63.96
C LEU A 13 25.96 0.28 64.47
N PRO A 14 25.31 1.08 63.62
CA PRO A 14 24.28 2.01 64.04
C PRO A 14 23.13 1.24 64.71
N THR A 15 22.79 1.63 65.93
CA THR A 15 21.69 0.99 66.67
C THR A 15 20.35 1.22 65.94
N PRO A 16 19.31 0.41 66.21
CA PRO A 16 17.96 0.65 65.69
C PRO A 16 17.48 2.08 65.96
N LEU A 17 17.84 2.63 67.12
CA LEU A 17 17.55 4.01 67.50
C LEU A 17 18.34 5.02 66.65
N ASP A 18 19.64 4.84 66.43
CA ASP A 18 20.44 5.75 65.60
C ASP A 18 19.93 5.77 64.14
N SER A 19 19.52 4.60 63.63
CA SER A 19 18.91 4.49 62.31
C SER A 19 17.57 5.24 62.25
N PHE A 20 16.71 5.09 63.25
CA PHE A 20 15.42 5.77 63.32
C PHE A 20 15.57 7.29 63.44
N VAL A 21 16.49 7.76 64.29
CA VAL A 21 16.82 9.18 64.46
C VAL A 21 17.30 9.79 63.15
N ASN A 22 18.16 9.10 62.40
CA ASN A 22 18.64 9.57 61.11
C ASN A 22 17.50 9.64 60.08
N HIS A 23 16.62 8.62 60.00
CA HIS A 23 15.47 8.65 59.09
C HIS A 23 14.49 9.78 59.44
N LEU A 24 14.20 10.00 60.72
CA LEU A 24 13.35 11.12 61.15
C LEU A 24 14.00 12.47 60.86
N ARG A 25 15.31 12.60 61.10
CA ARG A 25 16.05 13.81 60.78
C ARG A 25 15.95 14.15 59.29
N ASP A 26 16.19 13.16 58.44
CA ASP A 26 16.18 13.35 56.98
C ASP A 26 14.75 13.60 56.46
N LEU A 27 13.72 13.00 57.07
CA LEU A 27 12.31 13.20 56.71
C LEU A 27 11.75 14.55 57.17
N LEU A 28 12.09 14.98 58.38
CA LEU A 28 11.64 16.26 58.93
C LEU A 28 12.41 17.42 58.29
N GLY A 29 13.69 17.24 58.00
CA GLY A 29 14.57 18.29 57.50
C GLY A 29 14.90 19.35 58.56
N PRO A 30 15.95 20.15 58.33
CA PRO A 30 16.51 21.05 59.34
C PRO A 30 15.52 22.14 59.79
N GLU A 31 14.65 22.61 58.89
CA GLU A 31 13.70 23.69 59.19
C GLU A 31 12.55 23.26 60.11
N VAL A 32 12.10 22.00 60.01
CA VAL A 32 11.06 21.47 60.91
C VAL A 32 11.68 21.18 62.27
N ILE A 33 12.90 20.65 62.31
CA ILE A 33 13.62 20.37 63.56
C ILE A 33 13.88 21.68 64.32
N ALA A 34 14.28 22.75 63.64
CA ALA A 34 14.47 24.07 64.25
C ALA A 34 13.17 24.62 64.88
N ARG A 35 12.01 24.43 64.22
CA ARG A 35 10.70 24.82 64.77
C ARG A 35 10.27 23.95 65.94
N LEU A 36 10.57 22.65 65.91
CA LEU A 36 10.28 21.73 67.01
C LEU A 36 11.12 22.04 68.25
N ARG A 37 12.39 22.45 68.07
CA ARG A 37 13.27 22.93 69.14
C ARG A 37 12.73 24.17 69.85
N GLN A 38 12.02 25.04 69.13
CA GLN A 38 11.38 26.25 69.68
C GLN A 38 10.04 25.98 70.38
N ASN A 39 9.53 24.74 70.35
CA ASN A 39 8.27 24.39 70.98
C ASN A 39 8.45 24.20 72.50
N PRO A 40 7.78 25.00 73.36
CA PRO A 40 7.97 24.93 74.81
C PRO A 40 7.57 23.59 75.43
N ASN A 41 6.70 22.82 74.76
CA ASN A 41 6.26 21.51 75.24
C ASN A 41 7.27 20.38 74.96
N LEU A 42 8.29 20.64 74.14
CA LEU A 42 9.35 19.69 73.78
C LEU A 42 10.72 20.14 74.32
N ALA A 43 10.73 21.06 75.28
CA ALA A 43 11.96 21.57 75.87
C ALA A 43 12.67 20.46 76.66
N LEU A 44 13.89 20.11 76.23
CA LEU A 44 14.70 19.07 76.86
C LEU A 44 15.64 19.68 77.91
N PRO A 45 15.65 19.17 79.15
CA PRO A 45 16.62 19.62 80.15
C PRO A 45 18.04 19.19 79.72
N TYR A 46 19.00 20.12 79.81
CA TYR A 46 20.42 19.92 79.45
C TYR A 46 20.69 19.60 77.96
N ALA A 47 19.85 20.11 77.04
CA ALA A 47 20.23 20.18 75.63
C ALA A 47 21.21 21.36 75.45
N ASP A 48 22.51 21.07 75.42
CA ASP A 48 23.53 22.08 75.12
C ASP A 48 23.27 22.71 73.74
N GLU A 49 23.57 24.00 73.60
CA GLU A 49 23.41 24.76 72.34
C GLU A 49 24.23 24.15 71.18
N ASP A 50 25.27 23.36 71.50
CA ASP A 50 26.14 22.66 70.55
C ASP A 50 25.67 21.23 70.18
N SER A 51 24.49 20.79 70.64
CA SER A 51 23.98 19.45 70.32
C SER A 51 23.53 19.33 68.86
N THR A 52 24.01 18.29 68.17
CA THR A 52 23.58 18.03 66.79
C THR A 52 22.08 17.73 66.72
N ASP A 53 21.45 17.99 65.57
CA ASP A 53 20.01 17.70 65.38
C ASP A 53 19.67 16.23 65.69
N GLY A 54 20.60 15.30 65.39
CA GLY A 54 20.48 13.89 65.73
C GLY A 54 20.49 13.63 67.24
N ASP A 55 21.42 14.25 67.97
CA ASP A 55 21.53 14.08 69.43
C ASP A 55 20.31 14.66 70.16
N TRP A 56 19.81 15.80 69.68
CA TRP A 56 18.59 16.42 70.22
C TRP A 56 17.36 15.55 69.98
N LEU A 57 17.17 15.05 68.75
CA LEU A 57 16.07 14.14 68.41
C LEU A 57 16.15 12.84 69.23
N ARG A 58 17.35 12.28 69.38
CA ARG A 58 17.58 11.07 70.18
C ARG A 58 17.14 11.26 71.63
N ARG A 59 17.57 12.35 72.27
CA ARG A 59 17.18 12.66 73.66
C ARG A 59 15.67 12.93 73.76
N GLY A 60 15.09 13.66 72.81
CA GLY A 60 13.66 13.92 72.78
C GLY A 60 12.82 12.65 72.71
N LEU A 61 13.22 11.72 71.84
CA LEU A 61 12.57 10.42 71.73
C LEU A 61 12.72 9.58 73.01
N GLN A 62 13.90 9.60 73.64
CA GLN A 62 14.16 8.90 74.92
C GLN A 62 13.41 9.49 76.12
N THR A 63 13.01 10.76 76.06
CA THR A 63 12.17 11.37 77.12
C THR A 63 10.70 11.03 77.00
N ILE A 64 10.22 10.73 75.79
CA ILE A 64 8.79 10.51 75.50
C ILE A 64 8.45 9.01 75.45
N LEU A 65 9.39 8.18 74.98
CA LEU A 65 9.19 6.76 74.75
C LEU A 65 10.11 5.92 75.63
N SER A 66 9.61 4.74 76.04
CA SER A 66 10.44 3.75 76.73
C SER A 66 11.49 3.15 75.77
N SER A 67 12.57 2.61 76.31
CA SER A 67 13.61 1.96 75.50
C SER A 67 13.06 0.81 74.65
N ASP A 68 12.12 0.02 75.18
CA ASP A 68 11.49 -1.10 74.47
C ASP A 68 10.60 -0.64 73.30
N ASP A 69 9.87 0.48 73.49
CA ASP A 69 9.07 1.09 72.44
C ASP A 69 9.96 1.68 71.34
N LEU A 70 11.09 2.29 71.71
CA LEU A 70 12.06 2.82 70.76
C LEU A 70 12.74 1.72 69.92
N GLU A 71 13.04 0.57 70.51
CA GLU A 71 13.54 -0.58 69.76
C GLU A 71 12.48 -1.18 68.83
N THR A 72 11.22 -1.23 69.28
CA THR A 72 10.10 -1.71 68.47
C THR A 72 9.80 -0.78 67.28
N VAL A 73 9.84 0.54 67.50
CA VAL A 73 9.66 1.52 66.41
C VAL A 73 10.86 1.53 65.48
N GLY A 74 12.09 1.48 66.01
CA GLY A 74 13.31 1.46 65.21
C GLY A 74 13.43 0.20 64.34
N SER A 75 13.03 -0.97 64.84
CA SER A 75 12.98 -2.21 64.06
C SER A 75 11.91 -2.14 62.96
N ARG A 76 10.68 -1.73 63.29
CA ARG A 76 9.61 -1.57 62.28
C ARG A 76 9.95 -0.55 61.20
N ALA A 77 10.57 0.57 61.58
CA ALA A 77 11.02 1.59 60.64
C ALA A 77 12.15 1.08 59.74
N ARG A 78 13.03 0.21 60.25
CA ARG A 78 14.10 -0.42 59.46
C ARG A 78 13.55 -1.46 58.47
N ASP A 79 12.48 -2.16 58.82
CA ASP A 79 11.87 -3.20 57.97
C ASP A 79 10.90 -2.62 56.92
N LEU A 80 10.39 -1.41 57.13
CA LEU A 80 9.44 -0.75 56.23
C LEU A 80 10.01 -0.52 54.81
N PRO A 81 11.24 0.02 54.65
CA PRO A 81 11.89 0.12 53.35
C PRO A 81 12.05 -1.24 52.69
N LEU A 82 12.42 -2.29 53.41
CA LEU A 82 12.59 -3.64 52.85
C LEU A 82 11.26 -4.24 52.37
N THR A 83 10.18 -3.98 53.09
CA THR A 83 8.84 -4.49 52.76
C THR A 83 8.25 -3.81 51.52
N ILE A 84 8.51 -2.51 51.34
CA ILE A 84 7.95 -1.73 50.22
C ILE A 84 8.88 -1.70 49.01
N SER A 85 10.19 -1.53 49.21
CA SER A 85 11.13 -1.34 48.09
C SER A 85 11.40 -2.63 47.33
N ARG A 86 11.47 -3.78 48.02
CA ARG A 86 11.79 -5.07 47.39
C ARG A 86 10.76 -5.50 46.34
N PRO A 87 9.43 -5.50 46.59
CA PRO A 87 8.46 -5.87 45.56
C PRO A 87 8.46 -4.87 44.40
N LEU A 88 8.67 -3.57 44.66
CA LEU A 88 8.77 -2.56 43.61
C LEU A 88 10.01 -2.77 42.72
N GLN A 89 11.16 -3.10 43.32
CA GLN A 89 12.37 -3.44 42.56
C GLN A 89 12.18 -4.69 41.70
N GLN A 90 11.53 -5.72 42.24
CA GLN A 90 11.20 -6.93 41.48
C GLN A 90 10.25 -6.63 40.30
N GLN A 91 9.25 -5.78 40.51
CA GLN A 91 8.36 -5.34 39.42
C GLN A 91 9.11 -4.55 38.34
N ILE A 92 10.02 -3.66 38.74
CA ILE A 92 10.86 -2.90 37.80
C ILE A 92 11.75 -3.84 36.98
N GLU A 93 12.35 -4.86 37.60
CA GLU A 93 13.16 -5.85 36.89
C GLU A 93 12.32 -6.67 35.91
N ASN A 94 11.14 -7.13 36.31
CA ASN A 94 10.23 -7.87 35.44
C ASN A 94 9.80 -7.03 34.23
N LEU A 95 9.43 -5.77 34.45
CA LEU A 95 9.05 -4.85 33.36
C LEU A 95 10.22 -4.58 32.41
N ARG A 96 11.45 -4.50 32.92
CA ARG A 96 12.65 -4.36 32.08
C ARG A 96 12.88 -5.59 31.21
N TRP A 97 12.69 -6.79 31.77
CA TRP A 97 12.78 -8.04 31.01
C TRP A 97 11.71 -8.11 29.91
N GLU A 98 10.47 -7.77 30.25
CA GLU A 98 9.36 -7.75 29.29
C GLU A 98 9.62 -6.72 28.16
N GLN A 99 10.14 -5.53 28.51
CA GLN A 99 10.49 -4.52 27.51
C GLN A 99 11.61 -5.01 26.57
N LEU A 100 12.61 -5.72 27.11
CA LEU A 100 13.72 -6.26 26.33
C LEU A 100 13.24 -7.38 25.40
N GLU A 101 12.34 -8.25 25.86
CA GLU A 101 11.73 -9.30 25.05
C GLU A 101 10.87 -8.70 23.92
N GLN A 102 10.05 -7.69 24.22
CA GLN A 102 9.26 -6.98 23.20
C GLN A 102 10.15 -6.30 22.15
N GLN A 103 11.27 -5.71 22.55
CA GLN A 103 12.22 -5.12 21.60
C GLN A 103 12.82 -6.17 20.67
N GLN A 104 13.22 -7.33 21.20
CA GLN A 104 13.75 -8.43 20.40
C GLN A 104 12.70 -9.02 19.44
N ALA A 105 11.45 -9.18 19.90
CA ALA A 105 10.36 -9.63 19.06
C ALA A 105 10.09 -8.66 17.90
N LEU A 106 10.15 -7.35 18.18
CA LEU A 106 9.97 -6.32 17.17
C LEU A 106 11.10 -6.31 16.14
N THR A 107 12.37 -6.47 16.55
CA THR A 107 13.49 -6.55 15.60
C THR A 107 13.36 -7.77 14.69
N LEU A 108 12.99 -8.94 15.24
CA LEU A 108 12.76 -10.15 14.45
C LEU A 108 11.60 -9.98 13.46
N ALA A 109 10.51 -9.34 13.89
CA ALA A 109 9.36 -9.07 13.01
C ALA A 109 9.72 -8.11 11.87
N LEU A 110 10.56 -7.10 12.13
CA LEU A 110 11.04 -6.18 11.10
C LEU A 110 11.94 -6.88 10.07
N GLU A 111 12.84 -7.74 10.53
CA GLU A 111 13.70 -8.55 9.64
C GLU A 111 12.88 -9.51 8.78
N GLN A 112 11.89 -10.19 9.37
CA GLN A 112 10.95 -11.04 8.63
C GLN A 112 10.14 -10.26 7.59
N LYS A 113 9.71 -9.03 7.94
CA LYS A 113 9.00 -8.17 7.00
C LYS A 113 9.90 -7.76 5.82
N GLN A 114 11.13 -7.34 6.07
CA GLN A 114 12.08 -6.95 5.02
C GLN A 114 12.42 -8.12 4.08
N THR A 115 12.62 -9.31 4.64
CA THR A 115 12.87 -10.52 3.83
C THR A 115 11.66 -10.90 2.98
N ALA A 116 10.43 -10.75 3.51
CA ALA A 116 9.21 -10.97 2.74
C ALA A 116 9.02 -9.92 1.62
N GLU A 117 9.32 -8.64 1.89
CA GLU A 117 9.23 -7.55 0.91
C GLU A 117 10.21 -7.78 -0.25
N THR A 118 11.48 -8.09 0.05
CA THR A 118 12.49 -8.39 -0.98
C THR A 118 12.14 -9.66 -1.78
N GLY A 119 11.63 -10.71 -1.13
CA GLY A 119 11.13 -11.91 -1.81
C GLY A 119 9.96 -11.61 -2.75
N ARG A 120 9.06 -10.71 -2.35
CA ARG A 120 7.94 -10.27 -3.21
C ARG A 120 8.43 -9.49 -4.42
N GLU A 121 9.36 -8.55 -4.26
CA GLU A 121 9.93 -7.79 -5.37
C GLU A 121 10.61 -8.72 -6.40
N GLN A 122 11.37 -9.71 -5.94
CA GLN A 122 11.98 -10.71 -6.80
C GLN A 122 10.92 -11.53 -7.57
N ALA A 123 9.87 -11.97 -6.89
CA ALA A 123 8.76 -12.69 -7.53
C ALA A 123 8.02 -11.82 -8.59
N GLU A 124 7.83 -10.53 -8.32
CA GLU A 124 7.22 -9.60 -9.29
C GLU A 124 8.10 -9.44 -10.54
N ILE A 125 9.43 -9.34 -10.36
CA ILE A 125 10.39 -9.29 -11.47
C ILE A 125 10.37 -10.60 -12.27
N GLU A 126 10.35 -11.76 -11.62
CA GLU A 126 10.26 -13.06 -12.29
C GLU A 126 8.95 -13.21 -13.06
N VAL A 127 7.81 -12.83 -12.48
CA VAL A 127 6.52 -12.85 -13.17
C VAL A 127 6.54 -11.95 -14.40
N PHE A 128 7.10 -10.75 -14.29
CA PHE A 128 7.25 -9.85 -15.43
C PHE A 128 8.14 -10.47 -16.53
N ARG A 129 9.28 -11.05 -16.14
CA ARG A 129 10.18 -11.75 -17.05
C ARG A 129 9.48 -12.93 -17.74
N LEU A 130 8.80 -13.79 -16.99
CA LEU A 130 8.07 -14.94 -17.53
C LEU A 130 6.93 -14.51 -18.45
N ARG A 131 6.22 -13.41 -18.13
CA ARG A 131 5.21 -12.83 -19.04
C ARG A 131 5.84 -12.35 -20.33
N LYS A 132 7.00 -11.70 -20.26
CA LYS A 132 7.76 -11.26 -21.44
C LYS A 132 8.27 -12.44 -22.27
N GLU A 133 8.81 -13.47 -21.63
CA GLU A 133 9.26 -14.71 -22.30
C GLU A 133 8.08 -15.46 -22.92
N ARG A 134 6.94 -15.58 -22.22
CA ARG A 134 5.71 -16.18 -22.75
C ARG A 134 5.14 -15.40 -23.94
N ALA A 135 5.15 -14.07 -23.88
CA ALA A 135 4.74 -13.22 -25.00
C ALA A 135 5.67 -13.39 -26.21
N ALA A 136 6.95 -13.68 -25.99
CA ALA A 136 7.90 -14.01 -27.05
C ALA A 136 7.75 -15.44 -27.60
N MET A 137 7.25 -16.38 -26.79
CA MET A 137 7.11 -17.81 -27.16
C MET A 137 5.90 -18.12 -28.06
N LEU A 138 4.89 -17.27 -28.13
CA LEU A 138 3.79 -17.38 -29.08
C LEU A 138 4.06 -16.43 -30.25
N PRO A 139 4.62 -16.89 -31.38
CA PRO A 139 4.84 -16.05 -32.54
C PRO A 139 3.49 -15.55 -33.05
N ALA A 140 3.17 -14.28 -32.77
CA ALA A 140 1.91 -13.64 -33.14
C ALA A 140 1.64 -13.79 -34.64
N ALA A 141 2.69 -13.75 -35.48
CA ALA A 141 2.61 -14.00 -36.91
C ALA A 141 2.10 -15.41 -37.26
N GLU A 142 2.57 -16.44 -36.55
CA GLU A 142 2.13 -17.83 -36.76
C GLU A 142 0.70 -18.04 -36.27
N PHE A 143 0.37 -17.47 -35.10
CA PHE A 143 -0.99 -17.47 -34.59
C PHE A 143 -1.97 -16.84 -35.59
N VAL A 144 -1.66 -15.65 -36.12
CA VAL A 144 -2.48 -14.97 -37.13
C VAL A 144 -2.66 -15.83 -38.39
N ARG A 145 -1.59 -16.50 -38.85
CA ARG A 145 -1.66 -17.41 -40.00
C ARG A 145 -2.59 -18.59 -39.76
N LEU A 146 -2.54 -19.20 -38.57
CA LEU A 146 -3.35 -20.36 -38.23
C LEU A 146 -4.82 -19.99 -37.98
N PHE A 147 -5.07 -18.86 -37.31
CA PHE A 147 -6.42 -18.44 -36.92
C PHE A 147 -7.24 -17.89 -38.10
N PHE A 148 -6.62 -17.08 -38.97
CA PHE A 148 -7.25 -16.50 -40.16
C PHE A 148 -6.94 -17.33 -41.40
N SER A 149 -7.33 -18.60 -41.41
CA SER A 149 -6.91 -19.56 -42.45
C SER A 149 -7.79 -19.53 -43.71
N THR A 150 -8.95 -18.89 -43.67
CA THR A 150 -9.90 -18.93 -44.80
C THR A 150 -9.51 -17.97 -45.93
N ALA A 151 -9.99 -18.24 -47.15
CA ALA A 151 -9.70 -17.40 -48.31
C ALA A 151 -10.30 -15.98 -48.16
N ALA A 152 -11.52 -15.89 -47.62
CA ALA A 152 -12.22 -14.63 -47.38
C ALA A 152 -11.50 -13.71 -46.38
N GLU A 153 -10.68 -14.28 -45.48
CA GLU A 153 -9.93 -13.55 -44.46
C GLU A 153 -8.54 -13.11 -44.91
N THR A 154 -8.11 -13.43 -46.13
CA THR A 154 -6.72 -13.18 -46.59
C THR A 154 -6.29 -11.72 -46.44
N GLY A 155 -7.18 -10.77 -46.71
CA GLY A 155 -6.89 -9.34 -46.53
C GLY A 155 -6.66 -8.96 -45.07
N ILE A 156 -7.45 -9.52 -44.15
CA ILE A 156 -7.34 -9.30 -42.71
C ILE A 156 -6.06 -9.96 -42.18
N ARG A 157 -5.81 -11.21 -42.56
CA ARG A 157 -4.61 -11.97 -42.21
C ARG A 157 -3.33 -11.21 -42.57
N ASN A 158 -3.23 -10.71 -43.79
CA ASN A 158 -2.01 -10.04 -44.25
C ASN A 158 -1.72 -8.75 -43.49
N LEU A 159 -2.75 -7.94 -43.20
CA LEU A 159 -2.61 -6.72 -42.42
C LEU A 159 -2.21 -6.99 -40.97
N LEU A 160 -2.74 -8.07 -40.36
CA LEU A 160 -2.34 -8.47 -39.02
C LEU A 160 -0.92 -9.03 -38.98
N ILE A 161 -0.48 -9.77 -40.02
CA ILE A 161 0.92 -10.21 -40.15
C ILE A 161 1.85 -9.00 -40.27
N GLU A 162 1.51 -8.03 -41.11
CA GLU A 162 2.28 -6.79 -41.25
C GLU A 162 2.40 -6.05 -39.90
N ALA A 163 1.32 -6.00 -39.12
CA ALA A 163 1.35 -5.44 -37.77
C ALA A 163 2.29 -6.22 -36.81
N THR A 164 2.48 -7.52 -37.03
CA THR A 164 3.44 -8.34 -36.26
C THR A 164 4.89 -8.13 -36.65
N GLU A 165 5.18 -7.64 -37.86
CA GLU A 165 6.54 -7.33 -38.32
C GLU A 165 7.09 -6.06 -37.66
N SER A 166 6.21 -5.14 -37.26
CA SER A 166 6.55 -3.91 -36.52
C SER A 166 5.63 -3.74 -35.31
N PRO A 167 5.84 -4.52 -34.23
CA PRO A 167 4.90 -4.60 -33.12
C PRO A 167 4.84 -3.30 -32.31
N THR A 168 3.63 -2.77 -32.13
CA THR A 168 3.35 -1.69 -31.17
C THR A 168 3.13 -2.26 -29.75
N PRO A 169 3.24 -1.43 -28.70
CA PRO A 169 2.93 -1.87 -27.32
C PRO A 169 1.52 -2.47 -27.18
N ASP A 170 0.56 -1.97 -27.97
CA ASP A 170 -0.84 -2.38 -27.90
C ASP A 170 -1.17 -3.60 -28.77
N LEU A 171 -0.24 -4.10 -29.60
CA LEU A 171 -0.52 -5.16 -30.58
C LEU A 171 -1.16 -6.40 -29.95
N ASN A 172 -0.63 -6.86 -28.81
CA ASN A 172 -1.14 -8.06 -28.16
C ASN A 172 -2.56 -7.86 -27.61
N GLY A 173 -2.83 -6.69 -27.02
CA GLY A 173 -4.17 -6.31 -26.57
C GLY A 173 -5.14 -6.20 -27.75
N PHE A 174 -4.69 -5.58 -28.83
CA PHE A 174 -5.44 -5.44 -30.08
C PHE A 174 -5.79 -6.81 -30.67
N LEU A 175 -4.84 -7.73 -30.78
CA LEU A 175 -5.06 -9.07 -31.32
C LEU A 175 -6.05 -9.87 -30.46
N ALA A 176 -5.94 -9.82 -29.13
CA ALA A 176 -6.86 -10.51 -28.24
C ALA A 176 -8.30 -9.99 -28.38
N ALA A 177 -8.48 -8.67 -28.39
CA ALA A 177 -9.78 -8.03 -28.58
C ALA A 177 -10.37 -8.31 -29.97
N PHE A 178 -9.55 -8.19 -31.02
CA PHE A 178 -9.95 -8.42 -32.40
C PHE A 178 -10.38 -9.86 -32.63
N VAL A 179 -9.63 -10.84 -32.12
CA VAL A 179 -9.97 -12.27 -32.21
C VAL A 179 -11.32 -12.55 -31.57
N GLY A 180 -11.58 -12.02 -30.37
CA GLY A 180 -12.87 -12.16 -29.70
C GLY A 180 -14.04 -11.65 -30.55
N GLY A 181 -13.98 -10.39 -30.99
CA GLY A 181 -15.04 -9.83 -31.82
C GLY A 181 -15.16 -10.50 -33.19
N TRP A 182 -14.04 -10.93 -33.80
CA TRP A 182 -14.05 -11.66 -35.07
C TRP A 182 -14.71 -13.03 -34.94
N THR A 183 -14.49 -13.76 -33.85
CA THR A 183 -15.21 -15.03 -33.61
C THR A 183 -16.71 -14.82 -33.51
N ALA A 184 -17.16 -13.76 -32.85
CA ALA A 184 -18.58 -13.41 -32.76
C ALA A 184 -19.17 -13.07 -34.14
N LEU A 185 -18.44 -12.31 -34.96
CA LEU A 185 -18.85 -12.00 -36.33
C LEU A 185 -18.96 -13.25 -37.21
N ARG A 186 -18.00 -14.18 -37.14
CA ARG A 186 -18.07 -15.45 -37.88
C ARG A 186 -19.23 -16.33 -37.43
N ALA A 187 -19.57 -16.30 -36.14
CA ALA A 187 -20.72 -17.07 -35.65
C ALA A 187 -22.04 -16.63 -36.32
N LEU A 188 -22.15 -15.35 -36.72
CA LEU A 188 -23.33 -14.84 -37.43
C LEU A 188 -23.54 -15.48 -38.80
N GLU A 189 -22.48 -15.97 -39.48
CA GLU A 189 -22.62 -16.65 -40.79
C GLU A 189 -23.51 -17.89 -40.72
N THR A 190 -23.56 -18.55 -39.56
CA THR A 190 -24.35 -19.76 -39.34
C THR A 190 -25.70 -19.50 -38.65
N THR A 191 -25.98 -18.24 -38.33
CA THR A 191 -27.20 -17.86 -37.60
C THR A 191 -28.36 -17.70 -38.57
N LEU A 192 -29.47 -18.42 -38.33
CA LEU A 192 -30.70 -18.28 -39.11
C LEU A 192 -31.42 -17.00 -38.71
N ASN A 193 -31.58 -16.09 -39.68
CA ASN A 193 -32.26 -14.81 -39.47
C ASN A 193 -33.65 -14.82 -40.08
N GLU A 194 -34.63 -14.34 -39.32
CA GLU A 194 -36.04 -14.26 -39.74
C GLU A 194 -36.26 -13.25 -40.87
N SER A 195 -35.44 -12.19 -40.93
CA SER A 195 -35.49 -11.19 -41.99
C SER A 195 -34.09 -10.65 -42.36
N PRO A 196 -33.90 -10.16 -43.60
CA PRO A 196 -32.63 -9.53 -44.00
C PRO A 196 -32.32 -8.26 -43.20
N GLN A 197 -33.33 -7.55 -42.67
CA GLN A 197 -33.11 -6.38 -41.82
C GLN A 197 -32.60 -6.77 -40.43
N ASP A 198 -33.09 -7.88 -39.87
CA ASP A 198 -32.60 -8.37 -38.58
C ASP A 198 -31.17 -8.90 -38.70
N ALA A 199 -30.86 -9.57 -39.82
CA ALA A 199 -29.48 -9.95 -40.15
C ALA A 199 -28.55 -8.72 -40.21
N VAL A 200 -28.95 -7.65 -40.91
CA VAL A 200 -28.17 -6.40 -40.98
C VAL A 200 -27.95 -5.80 -39.58
N ARG A 201 -28.98 -5.78 -38.72
CA ARG A 201 -28.88 -5.26 -37.35
C ARG A 201 -27.93 -6.07 -36.48
N GLN A 202 -27.98 -7.40 -36.57
CA GLN A 202 -27.07 -8.28 -35.82
C GLN A 202 -25.61 -8.09 -36.26
N TYR A 203 -25.35 -8.03 -37.56
CA TYR A 203 -24.01 -7.73 -38.08
C TYR A 203 -23.54 -6.35 -37.63
N HIS A 204 -24.40 -5.33 -37.69
CA HIS A 204 -24.07 -3.99 -37.19
C HIS A 204 -23.74 -4.00 -35.69
N GLN A 205 -24.52 -4.71 -34.86
CA GLN A 205 -24.26 -4.81 -33.42
C GLN A 205 -22.93 -5.50 -33.14
N ALA A 206 -22.66 -6.66 -33.76
CA ALA A 206 -21.40 -7.38 -33.57
C ALA A 206 -20.19 -6.57 -34.05
N LEU A 207 -20.33 -5.79 -35.13
CA LEU A 207 -19.31 -4.85 -35.59
C LEU A 207 -19.09 -3.69 -34.62
N THR A 208 -20.16 -3.21 -33.97
CA THR A 208 -20.09 -2.17 -32.93
C THR A 208 -19.39 -2.70 -31.68
N ASP A 209 -19.70 -3.93 -31.27
CA ASP A 209 -19.06 -4.60 -30.13
C ASP A 209 -17.56 -4.85 -30.41
N LEU A 210 -17.21 -5.24 -31.64
CA LEU A 210 -15.82 -5.32 -32.11
C LEU A 210 -15.12 -3.96 -31.95
N LEU A 211 -15.69 -2.87 -32.46
CA LEU A 211 -15.08 -1.53 -32.35
C LEU A 211 -14.89 -1.11 -30.89
N SER A 212 -15.90 -1.35 -30.05
CA SER A 212 -15.83 -1.03 -28.62
C SER A 212 -14.73 -1.80 -27.90
N ALA A 213 -14.47 -3.05 -28.30
CA ALA A 213 -13.37 -3.84 -27.74
C ALA A 213 -11.99 -3.33 -28.19
N LEU A 214 -11.94 -2.65 -29.34
CA LEU A 214 -10.71 -2.09 -29.90
C LEU A 214 -10.45 -0.64 -29.45
N THR A 215 -11.39 0.03 -28.79
CA THR A 215 -11.25 1.43 -28.35
C THR A 215 -9.98 1.63 -27.52
N GLY A 216 -9.16 2.64 -27.89
CA GLY A 216 -7.90 2.95 -27.20
C GLY A 216 -6.73 2.00 -27.50
N LEU A 217 -6.89 1.02 -28.40
CA LEU A 217 -5.81 0.12 -28.84
C LEU A 217 -5.30 0.52 -30.23
N TYR A 218 -4.05 0.97 -30.33
CA TYR A 218 -3.52 1.50 -31.58
C TYR A 218 -2.54 0.55 -32.29
N ILE A 219 -2.86 0.25 -33.55
CA ILE A 219 -1.93 -0.34 -34.53
C ILE A 219 -1.98 0.48 -35.84
N PRO A 220 -0.88 0.62 -36.60
CA PRO A 220 -0.87 1.38 -37.85
C PRO A 220 -1.87 0.83 -38.89
N GLN A 221 -2.04 -0.49 -38.93
CA GLN A 221 -2.92 -1.17 -39.89
C GLN A 221 -4.41 -1.10 -39.51
N ARG A 222 -4.79 -0.51 -38.37
CA ARG A 222 -6.16 -0.53 -37.82
C ARG A 222 -7.20 -0.11 -38.84
N ARG A 223 -6.98 1.03 -39.51
CA ARG A 223 -7.93 1.56 -40.50
C ARG A 223 -8.13 0.60 -41.68
N ALA A 224 -7.04 0.18 -42.31
CA ALA A 224 -7.11 -0.75 -43.44
C ALA A 224 -7.75 -2.09 -43.02
N LEU A 225 -7.55 -2.50 -41.77
CA LEU A 225 -8.16 -3.70 -41.20
C LEU A 225 -9.68 -3.53 -41.08
N LEU A 226 -10.16 -2.42 -40.52
CA LEU A 226 -11.58 -2.13 -40.38
C LEU A 226 -12.28 -1.97 -41.74
N ASP A 227 -11.59 -1.44 -42.75
CA ASP A 227 -12.10 -1.41 -44.13
C ASP A 227 -12.28 -2.83 -44.70
N LYS A 228 -11.35 -3.75 -44.42
CA LYS A 228 -11.48 -5.16 -44.81
C LYS A 228 -12.59 -5.88 -44.06
N VAL A 229 -12.79 -5.57 -42.78
CA VAL A 229 -13.92 -6.08 -41.98
C VAL A 229 -15.24 -5.57 -42.56
N ALA A 230 -15.35 -4.29 -42.90
CA ALA A 230 -16.54 -3.70 -43.53
C ALA A 230 -16.85 -4.36 -44.88
N GLN A 231 -15.81 -4.57 -45.69
CA GLN A 231 -15.92 -5.25 -46.98
C GLN A 231 -16.41 -6.70 -46.80
N TRP A 232 -15.86 -7.43 -45.83
CA TRP A 232 -16.29 -8.79 -45.52
C TRP A 232 -17.76 -8.85 -45.08
N ALA A 233 -18.19 -7.94 -44.19
CA ALA A 233 -19.59 -7.87 -43.77
C ALA A 233 -20.51 -7.54 -44.95
N SER A 234 -20.11 -6.60 -45.81
CA SER A 234 -20.88 -6.20 -46.99
C SER A 234 -21.06 -7.32 -48.03
N ASN A 235 -20.16 -8.31 -48.08
CA ASN A 235 -20.27 -9.42 -49.02
C ASN A 235 -21.41 -10.39 -48.68
N HIS A 236 -21.95 -10.31 -47.45
CA HIS A 236 -23.08 -11.12 -47.01
C HIS A 236 -24.45 -10.53 -47.43
N PHE A 237 -24.47 -9.30 -47.94
CA PHE A 237 -25.70 -8.59 -48.27
C PHE A 237 -25.66 -8.04 -49.70
N GLU A 238 -26.68 -8.38 -50.49
CA GLU A 238 -26.82 -7.84 -51.85
C GLU A 238 -27.15 -6.35 -51.82
N ASP A 239 -28.08 -5.95 -50.94
CA ASP A 239 -28.65 -4.60 -50.92
C ASP A 239 -27.96 -3.63 -49.95
N PHE A 240 -27.08 -4.11 -49.07
CA PHE A 240 -26.47 -3.30 -48.01
C PHE A 240 -24.94 -3.29 -48.10
N VAL A 241 -24.35 -2.16 -47.72
CA VAL A 241 -22.90 -1.97 -47.63
C VAL A 241 -22.58 -1.37 -46.26
N PHE A 242 -21.65 -2.00 -45.55
CA PHE A 242 -21.08 -1.51 -44.30
C PHE A 242 -19.88 -0.62 -44.64
N VAL A 243 -19.81 0.55 -43.99
CA VAL A 243 -18.75 1.54 -44.18
C VAL A 243 -18.04 1.72 -42.85
N SER A 244 -16.71 1.56 -42.88
CA SER A 244 -15.83 1.77 -41.72
C SER A 244 -15.96 3.20 -41.21
N PRO A 245 -16.06 3.41 -39.89
CA PRO A 245 -16.25 4.75 -39.34
C PRO A 245 -14.97 5.57 -39.23
N GLU A 246 -13.82 4.99 -39.60
CA GLU A 246 -12.54 5.68 -39.69
C GLU A 246 -12.46 6.46 -41.02
N GLU A 247 -13.20 7.57 -41.14
CA GLU A 247 -13.26 8.32 -42.41
C GLU A 247 -12.06 9.27 -42.65
N THR A 248 -11.56 9.15 -43.89
CA THR A 248 -10.79 10.12 -44.68
C THR A 248 -10.98 11.59 -44.31
N ARG A 249 -9.89 12.37 -44.41
CA ARG A 249 -9.95 13.84 -44.56
C ARG A 249 -10.96 14.19 -45.65
N GLN A 250 -12.17 14.60 -45.27
CA GLN A 250 -13.07 15.27 -46.20
C GLN A 250 -12.48 16.66 -46.44
N VAL A 251 -11.76 16.80 -47.56
CA VAL A 251 -11.43 18.13 -48.08
C VAL A 251 -12.73 18.63 -48.70
N ASP A 252 -13.32 19.63 -48.07
CA ASP A 252 -14.53 20.29 -48.58
C ASP A 252 -14.28 20.77 -50.03
N PRO A 253 -15.00 20.25 -51.04
CA PRO A 253 -14.82 20.66 -52.42
C PRO A 253 -15.23 22.13 -52.68
N ALA A 254 -15.87 22.81 -51.72
CA ALA A 254 -16.15 24.24 -51.80
C ALA A 254 -14.95 25.13 -51.40
N LEU A 255 -13.91 24.57 -50.77
CA LEU A 255 -12.74 25.31 -50.30
C LEU A 255 -11.53 25.10 -51.21
N HIS A 256 -11.55 25.77 -52.37
CA HIS A 256 -10.33 25.99 -53.14
C HIS A 256 -9.55 27.18 -52.54
N ASN A 257 -8.35 26.91 -52.04
CA ASN A 257 -7.31 27.88 -51.66
C ASN A 257 -7.52 28.69 -50.37
N VAL A 258 -7.67 28.03 -49.22
CA VAL A 258 -7.29 28.65 -47.95
C VAL A 258 -6.30 27.76 -47.22
N GLN A 259 -5.04 28.18 -47.17
CA GLN A 259 -4.03 27.58 -46.30
C GLN A 259 -4.47 27.80 -44.85
N GLY A 260 -4.89 26.71 -44.20
CA GLY A 260 -5.15 26.66 -42.77
C GLY A 260 -6.60 26.93 -42.39
N LEU A 261 -7.36 25.86 -42.14
CA LEU A 261 -8.19 25.66 -40.94
C LEU A 261 -8.90 24.28 -40.97
N GLY A 262 -8.61 23.49 -39.95
CA GLY A 262 -9.47 22.50 -39.29
C GLY A 262 -10.37 21.62 -40.15
N GLY A 263 -9.83 20.50 -40.65
CA GLY A 263 -10.67 19.31 -40.83
C GLY A 263 -10.90 18.66 -39.47
N ASN A 264 -12.14 18.32 -39.13
CA ASN A 264 -12.41 17.48 -37.96
C ASN A 264 -11.67 16.16 -38.15
N THR A 265 -10.70 15.90 -37.29
CA THR A 265 -9.93 14.65 -37.33
C THR A 265 -10.72 13.65 -36.50
N VAL A 266 -11.56 12.84 -37.14
CA VAL A 266 -12.19 11.71 -36.46
C VAL A 266 -11.05 10.79 -36.01
N ARG A 267 -10.84 10.70 -34.70
CA ARG A 267 -9.77 9.89 -34.10
C ARG A 267 -10.15 8.42 -34.00
N GLU A 268 -11.41 8.15 -33.66
CA GLU A 268 -11.98 6.80 -33.56
C GLU A 268 -13.49 6.83 -33.82
N GLY A 269 -13.98 5.85 -34.59
CA GLY A 269 -15.41 5.61 -34.79
C GLY A 269 -16.01 4.70 -33.71
N ARG A 270 -17.27 4.93 -33.32
CA ARG A 270 -18.02 4.10 -32.34
C ARG A 270 -18.82 2.98 -33.01
N SER A 271 -19.34 3.20 -34.23
CA SER A 271 -20.11 2.19 -34.97
C SER A 271 -19.95 2.33 -36.49
N PHE A 272 -20.15 1.26 -37.26
CA PHE A 272 -20.11 1.28 -38.72
C PHE A 272 -21.36 1.93 -39.31
N ALA A 273 -21.24 2.69 -40.40
CA ALA A 273 -22.43 3.11 -41.14
C ALA A 273 -22.94 1.97 -42.01
N VAL A 274 -24.25 1.90 -42.23
CA VAL A 274 -24.88 0.98 -43.18
C VAL A 274 -25.60 1.79 -44.24
N ILE A 275 -25.27 1.56 -45.50
CA ILE A 275 -25.89 2.24 -46.65
C ILE A 275 -26.54 1.22 -47.59
N ARG A 276 -27.61 1.62 -48.29
CA ARG A 276 -28.15 0.79 -49.38
C ARG A 276 -27.23 0.86 -50.61
N ARG A 277 -26.95 -0.29 -51.22
CA ARG A 277 -26.07 -0.40 -52.39
C ARG A 277 -26.58 0.39 -53.60
N GLN A 278 -27.89 0.33 -53.86
CA GLN A 278 -28.53 0.95 -55.03
C GLN A 278 -28.70 2.46 -54.88
N SER A 279 -29.27 2.92 -53.77
CA SER A 279 -29.63 4.32 -53.55
C SER A 279 -28.53 5.13 -52.85
N ARG A 280 -27.50 4.47 -52.32
CA ARG A 280 -26.49 5.07 -51.42
C ARG A 280 -27.09 5.82 -50.23
N THR A 281 -28.36 5.57 -49.91
CA THR A 281 -29.03 6.15 -48.76
C THR A 281 -28.59 5.45 -47.48
N VAL A 282 -28.31 6.25 -46.44
CA VAL A 282 -27.91 5.75 -45.13
C VAL A 282 -29.12 5.09 -44.45
N VAL A 283 -28.91 3.87 -43.98
CA VAL A 283 -29.88 3.06 -43.23
C VAL A 283 -29.55 3.12 -41.74
N ILE A 284 -28.26 3.10 -41.40
CA ILE A 284 -27.73 3.29 -40.04
C ILE A 284 -26.57 4.27 -40.13
N TYR A 285 -26.63 5.36 -39.37
CA TYR A 285 -25.55 6.35 -39.29
C TYR A 285 -24.41 5.80 -38.42
N ALA A 286 -23.16 6.07 -38.81
CA ALA A 286 -22.02 5.82 -37.94
C ALA A 286 -22.04 6.81 -36.77
N ASP A 287 -21.92 6.28 -35.56
CA ASP A 287 -21.61 7.08 -34.39
C ASP A 287 -20.11 7.33 -34.36
N ILE A 288 -19.70 8.59 -34.26
CA ILE A 288 -18.30 9.00 -34.20
C ILE A 288 -18.01 9.69 -32.87
N VAL A 289 -16.78 9.56 -32.36
CA VAL A 289 -16.33 10.38 -31.24
C VAL A 289 -15.92 11.75 -31.79
N THR A 290 -16.73 12.77 -31.56
CA THR A 290 -16.37 14.17 -31.83
C THR A 290 -15.72 14.79 -30.60
N GLU A 291 -14.48 15.27 -30.73
CA GLU A 291 -13.90 16.26 -29.80
C GLU A 291 -14.36 17.67 -30.18
#